data_AF-A0A084TK38-F1
#
_entry.id   AF-A0A084TK38-F1
#
_cell.length_a   1.000
_cell.length_b   1.000
_cell.length_c   1.000
_cell.angle_alpha   90.00
_cell.angle_beta   90.00
_cell.angle_gamma   90.00
#
_symmetry.space_group_name_H-M   'P 1'
#
loop_
_entity.id
_entity.type
_entity.pdbx_description
1 polymer ?
#
loop_
_entity_poly.entity_id
_entity_poly.type
_entity_poly.pdbx_seq_one_letter_code
_entity_poly.pdbx_strand_id
1 'polypeptide(L)'
;MILISANTFAQESKYCDAEWCSLPKNHEAHFDPYYNGHLCENFDSKQADFSAKYLRLQTDRLSKIAIDKTEQLVQYKFDTDSLFNTGEFQQNGIIGLDYKRIRFHISDTKQKEGELEFIISGKSNVSGNICDFKGSLKILKVFEITENYDFPGQASLFAEYEFYEDSTQNHVGIFKGTFECSIVIDHETKEIKLDESFAIADGYYNRTYVGTWKSYKSGTLKKCIWGDYRLPFTFDFDGGDGEMMVNEKYIENGWTTFGDGSEYEYSKGKPRLKNQWWK
;
A
#
# COMPACT_ATOMS: atom_id res chain seq x y z
N MET A 1 13.60 44.25 26.64
CA MET A 1 14.63 44.09 25.59
C MET A 1 15.68 43.16 26.18
N ILE A 2 15.93 41.94 25.73
CA ILE A 2 15.74 41.27 24.44
C ILE A 2 15.34 39.82 24.75
N LEU A 3 14.30 39.33 24.05
CA LEU A 3 13.96 37.91 23.96
C LEU A 3 15.10 37.21 23.20
N ILE A 4 15.68 36.14 23.76
CA ILE A 4 16.46 35.19 22.99
C ILE A 4 15.60 33.95 22.84
N SER A 5 15.21 33.74 21.58
CA SER A 5 14.32 32.72 21.06
C SER A 5 14.75 31.31 21.48
N ALA A 6 13.77 30.52 21.88
CA ALA A 6 13.89 29.07 21.97
C ALA A 6 14.43 28.51 20.66
N ASN A 7 15.44 27.64 20.77
CA ASN A 7 16.05 26.86 19.71
C ASN A 7 14.99 26.20 18.81
N THR A 8 14.69 26.83 17.69
CA THR A 8 14.19 26.15 16.49
C THR A 8 15.40 25.67 15.69
N PHE A 9 16.09 24.64 16.20
CA PHE A 9 16.83 23.74 15.31
C PHE A 9 15.82 22.68 14.85
N ALA A 10 14.91 23.10 13.97
CA ALA A 10 14.28 22.15 13.07
C ALA A 10 15.40 21.67 12.16
N GLN A 11 15.90 20.48 12.47
CA GLN A 11 16.75 19.70 11.60
C GLN A 11 16.05 19.66 10.24
N GLU A 12 16.56 20.39 9.25
CA GLU A 12 16.22 20.19 7.84
C GLU A 12 16.75 18.80 7.47
N SER A 13 16.09 17.74 7.94
CA SER A 13 16.37 16.39 7.47
C SER A 13 15.99 16.38 6.00
N LYS A 14 16.99 16.31 5.13
CA LYS A 14 16.77 15.95 3.73
C LYS A 14 16.02 14.61 3.74
N TYR A 15 14.78 14.62 3.26
CA TYR A 15 13.96 13.41 3.06
C TYR A 15 14.39 12.61 1.81
N CYS A 16 15.58 12.93 1.29
CA CYS A 16 16.17 12.31 0.12
C CYS A 16 17.64 12.70 0.02
N ASP A 17 18.52 11.72 0.18
CA ASP A 17 19.93 11.81 -0.16
C ASP A 17 20.18 10.88 -1.35
N ALA A 18 20.04 11.38 -2.58
CA ALA A 18 20.35 10.61 -3.78
C ALA A 18 21.39 11.36 -4.64
N GLU A 19 22.65 10.97 -4.51
CA GLU A 19 23.53 10.89 -5.68
C GLU A 19 23.17 9.60 -6.43
N TRP A 20 23.70 9.35 -7.63
CA TRP A 20 23.51 8.10 -8.42
C TRP A 20 22.26 8.02 -9.32
N CYS A 21 22.39 8.56 -10.54
CA CYS A 21 21.68 8.09 -11.74
C CYS A 21 22.45 8.50 -13.00
N SER A 22 22.68 7.57 -13.92
CA SER A 22 23.23 7.85 -15.26
C SER A 22 22.22 7.62 -16.38
N LEU A 23 20.96 7.30 -16.06
CA LEU A 23 19.92 7.07 -17.04
C LEU A 23 19.46 8.40 -17.68
N PRO A 24 19.00 8.37 -18.93
CA PRO A 24 18.38 9.54 -19.55
C PRO A 24 17.12 9.98 -18.78
N LYS A 25 16.87 11.29 -18.66
CA LYS A 25 15.70 11.85 -17.93
C LYS A 25 14.33 11.28 -18.33
N ASN A 26 14.20 10.72 -19.53
CA ASN A 26 12.97 10.14 -20.05
C ASN A 26 12.88 8.61 -19.87
N HIS A 27 13.86 7.99 -19.19
CA HIS A 27 13.83 6.56 -18.90
C HIS A 27 12.66 6.20 -17.98
N GLU A 28 12.02 5.06 -18.22
CA GLU A 28 10.79 4.67 -17.50
C GLU A 28 10.98 4.54 -15.98
N ALA A 29 12.16 4.08 -15.55
CA ALA A 29 12.54 4.01 -14.13
C ALA A 29 12.41 5.35 -13.38
N HIS A 30 12.46 6.50 -14.06
CA HIS A 30 12.23 7.81 -13.44
C HIS A 30 10.78 8.02 -12.98
N PHE A 31 9.85 7.23 -13.52
CA PHE A 31 8.42 7.30 -13.25
C PHE A 31 7.89 6.05 -12.54
N ASP A 32 8.74 5.06 -12.28
CA ASP A 32 8.38 3.88 -11.49
C ASP A 32 8.23 4.29 -10.02
N PRO A 33 7.04 4.13 -9.42
CA PRO A 33 6.81 4.54 -8.05
C PRO A 33 7.55 3.69 -7.00
N TYR A 34 8.12 2.54 -7.39
CA TYR A 34 8.89 1.65 -6.51
C TYR A 34 10.41 1.85 -6.64
N TYR A 35 10.88 2.59 -7.65
CA TYR A 35 12.31 2.79 -7.88
C TYR A 35 12.83 4.05 -7.18
N ASN A 36 13.26 3.87 -5.92
CA ASN A 36 13.59 4.97 -5.01
C ASN A 36 14.68 5.92 -5.50
N GLY A 37 15.65 5.44 -6.28
CA GLY A 37 16.78 6.24 -6.77
C GLY A 37 16.37 7.46 -7.61
N HIS A 38 15.16 7.48 -8.19
CA HIS A 38 14.71 8.56 -9.06
C HIS A 38 13.46 9.29 -8.58
N LEU A 39 12.87 8.86 -7.47
CA LEU A 39 11.61 9.44 -7.02
C LEU A 39 11.76 10.95 -6.78
N CYS A 40 12.88 11.38 -6.21
CA CYS A 40 13.13 12.79 -5.89
C CYS A 40 13.34 13.68 -7.13
N GLU A 41 13.61 13.09 -8.29
CA GLU A 41 13.76 13.84 -9.54
C GLU A 41 12.40 14.27 -10.11
N ASN A 42 11.34 13.51 -9.82
CA ASN A 42 10.02 13.68 -10.45
C ASN A 42 8.87 13.88 -9.45
N PHE A 43 9.10 13.64 -8.17
CA PHE A 43 8.08 13.67 -7.13
C PHE A 43 8.58 14.44 -5.89
N ASP A 44 7.68 15.22 -5.29
CA ASP A 44 7.96 15.92 -4.04
C ASP A 44 7.84 14.94 -2.85
N SER A 45 8.95 14.66 -2.17
CA SER A 45 8.98 13.77 -0.99
C SER A 45 8.02 14.20 0.13
N LYS A 46 7.68 15.50 0.19
CA LYS A 46 6.76 16.08 1.18
C LYS A 46 5.29 15.98 0.79
N GLN A 47 4.98 15.55 -0.44
CA GLN A 47 3.61 15.36 -0.89
C GLN A 47 2.95 14.25 -0.05
N ALA A 48 1.76 14.57 0.49
CA ALA A 48 1.01 13.62 1.31
C ALA A 48 0.24 12.61 0.45
N ASP A 49 -0.39 13.07 -0.62
CA ASP A 49 -1.31 12.25 -1.42
C ASP A 49 -0.72 11.90 -2.78
N PHE A 50 -0.36 10.64 -2.99
CA PHE A 50 0.10 10.12 -4.27
C PHE A 50 -0.95 9.29 -5.01
N SER A 51 -2.17 9.12 -4.48
CA SER A 51 -3.18 8.17 -4.97
C SER A 51 -3.49 8.34 -6.47
N ALA A 52 -3.91 9.54 -6.89
CA ALA A 52 -4.23 9.83 -8.28
C ALA A 52 -3.03 9.69 -9.22
N LYS A 53 -1.83 10.03 -8.73
CA LYS A 53 -0.58 9.87 -9.50
C LYS A 53 -0.25 8.40 -9.68
N TYR A 54 -0.38 7.61 -8.61
CA TYR A 54 -0.16 6.17 -8.62
C TYR A 54 -1.06 5.48 -9.64
N LEU A 55 -2.38 5.73 -9.53
CA LEU A 55 -3.37 5.20 -10.45
C LEU A 55 -2.97 5.51 -11.89
N ARG A 56 -2.72 6.78 -12.19
CA ARG A 56 -2.34 7.20 -13.55
C ARG A 56 -1.08 6.49 -14.05
N LEU A 57 0.01 6.47 -13.28
CA LEU A 57 1.27 5.87 -13.71
C LEU A 57 1.11 4.38 -14.04
N GLN A 58 0.42 3.64 -13.16
CA GLN A 58 0.19 2.21 -13.35
C GLN A 58 -0.75 1.94 -14.53
N THR A 59 -1.85 2.68 -14.66
CA THR A 59 -2.78 2.49 -15.79
C THR A 59 -2.18 2.93 -17.12
N ASP A 60 -1.40 4.02 -17.15
CA ASP A 60 -0.69 4.48 -18.36
C ASP A 60 0.31 3.42 -18.82
N ARG A 61 1.00 2.74 -17.90
CA ARG A 61 1.91 1.61 -18.20
C ARG A 61 1.13 0.41 -18.75
N LEU A 62 0.09 -0.04 -18.05
CA LEU A 62 -0.66 -1.25 -18.40
C LEU A 62 -1.47 -1.08 -19.69
N SER A 63 -1.99 0.10 -19.98
CA SER A 63 -2.77 0.37 -21.20
C SER A 63 -2.02 0.07 -22.51
N LYS A 64 -0.70 -0.07 -22.45
CA LYS A 64 0.16 -0.41 -23.59
C LYS A 64 0.24 -1.91 -23.87
N ILE A 65 -0.04 -2.76 -22.88
CA ILE A 65 0.21 -4.21 -22.91
C ILE A 65 -1.00 -5.06 -22.45
N ALA A 66 -2.08 -4.42 -22.03
CA ALA A 66 -3.24 -5.06 -21.42
C ALA A 66 -4.55 -4.44 -21.91
N ILE A 67 -5.65 -5.19 -21.79
CA ILE A 67 -7.00 -4.77 -22.19
C ILE A 67 -7.83 -4.46 -20.95
N ASP A 68 -8.57 -3.35 -20.98
CA ASP A 68 -9.54 -3.01 -19.95
C ASP A 68 -10.77 -3.95 -20.01
N LYS A 69 -11.02 -4.68 -18.92
CA LYS A 69 -12.08 -5.67 -18.77
C LYS A 69 -13.16 -5.27 -17.77
N THR A 70 -13.09 -4.11 -17.15
CA THR A 70 -13.91 -3.75 -15.97
C THR A 70 -15.39 -4.04 -16.13
N GLU A 71 -16.01 -3.57 -17.22
CA GLU A 71 -17.46 -3.73 -17.45
C GLU A 71 -17.89 -5.21 -17.59
N GLN A 72 -16.99 -6.08 -18.06
CA GLN A 72 -17.29 -7.51 -18.25
C GLN A 72 -17.31 -8.28 -16.93
N LEU A 73 -16.64 -7.73 -15.89
CA LEU A 73 -16.42 -8.42 -14.62
C LEU A 73 -17.51 -8.17 -13.58
N VAL A 74 -18.50 -7.31 -13.87
CA VAL A 74 -19.65 -7.07 -12.98
C VAL A 74 -20.37 -8.37 -12.60
N GLN A 75 -20.40 -9.34 -13.51
CA GLN A 75 -21.07 -10.63 -13.34
C GLN A 75 -20.14 -11.74 -12.81
N TYR A 76 -18.86 -11.42 -12.54
CA TYR A 76 -17.89 -12.39 -12.04
C TYR A 76 -17.96 -12.47 -10.52
N LYS A 77 -17.62 -13.64 -10.00
CA LYS A 77 -17.55 -13.89 -8.57
C LYS A 77 -16.15 -13.55 -8.07
N PHE A 78 -16.05 -12.55 -7.20
CA PHE A 78 -14.80 -12.20 -6.54
C PHE A 78 -14.60 -13.08 -5.31
N ASP A 79 -13.46 -13.74 -5.21
CA ASP A 79 -13.01 -14.38 -3.97
C ASP A 79 -12.53 -13.30 -2.99
N THR A 80 -13.49 -12.68 -2.29
CA THR A 80 -13.22 -11.56 -1.39
C THR A 80 -12.29 -11.90 -0.24
N ASP A 81 -12.23 -13.19 0.14
CA ASP A 81 -11.36 -13.63 1.24
C ASP A 81 -9.89 -13.56 0.82
N SER A 82 -9.52 -14.12 -0.33
CA SER A 82 -8.15 -14.03 -0.83
C SER A 82 -7.77 -12.60 -1.24
N LEU A 83 -8.67 -11.87 -1.89
CA LEU A 83 -8.37 -10.55 -2.46
C LEU A 83 -8.14 -9.44 -1.43
N PHE A 84 -8.91 -9.45 -0.33
CA PHE A 84 -8.96 -8.31 0.58
C PHE A 84 -8.68 -8.69 2.03
N ASN A 85 -9.08 -9.88 2.49
CA ASN A 85 -8.88 -10.24 3.88
C ASN A 85 -7.41 -10.64 4.13
N THR A 86 -6.93 -10.27 5.31
CA THR A 86 -5.51 -10.49 5.68
C THR A 86 -5.26 -11.84 6.37
N GLY A 87 -6.33 -12.56 6.74
CA GLY A 87 -6.25 -13.86 7.38
C GLY A 87 -5.47 -13.84 8.69
N GLU A 88 -4.44 -14.68 8.81
CA GLU A 88 -3.57 -14.71 10.00
C GLU A 88 -2.39 -13.72 9.91
N PHE A 89 -2.30 -12.94 8.83
CA PHE A 89 -1.25 -11.96 8.57
C PHE A 89 -1.68 -10.54 8.92
N GLN A 90 -0.71 -9.63 8.85
CA GLN A 90 -0.90 -8.18 8.91
C GLN A 90 -0.25 -7.56 7.68
N GLN A 91 -0.79 -6.43 7.22
CA GLN A 91 -0.14 -5.61 6.21
C GLN A 91 0.59 -4.44 6.87
N ASN A 92 1.78 -4.14 6.36
CA ASN A 92 2.65 -3.09 6.90
C ASN A 92 2.58 -1.84 6.03
N GLY A 93 2.84 -0.70 6.65
CA GLY A 93 2.75 0.58 5.97
C GLY A 93 3.47 1.70 6.69
N ILE A 94 3.52 2.84 6.00
CA ILE A 94 4.03 4.11 6.48
C ILE A 94 2.87 5.09 6.69
N ILE A 95 2.94 5.90 7.74
CA ILE A 95 2.05 7.04 7.97
C ILE A 95 2.86 8.29 8.34
N GLY A 96 2.58 9.41 7.67
CA GLY A 96 3.32 10.67 7.85
C GLY A 96 4.62 10.74 7.06
N LEU A 97 5.29 11.90 7.13
CA LEU A 97 6.58 12.12 6.46
C LEU A 97 7.75 11.54 7.28
N ASP A 98 7.54 11.24 8.55
CA ASP A 98 8.47 10.52 9.42
C ASP A 98 8.47 9.00 9.17
N TYR A 99 7.70 8.50 8.20
CA TYR A 99 7.59 7.08 7.86
C TYR A 99 7.27 6.19 9.06
N LYS A 100 6.44 6.70 9.96
CA LYS A 100 6.01 5.97 11.14
C LYS A 100 5.26 4.70 10.72
N ARG A 101 5.54 3.58 11.37
CA ARG A 101 4.89 2.31 11.03
C ARG A 101 3.40 2.36 11.37
N ILE A 102 2.59 1.99 10.39
CA ILE A 102 1.17 1.65 10.54
C ILE A 102 0.98 0.19 10.13
N ARG A 103 0.06 -0.50 10.80
CA ARG A 103 -0.31 -1.89 10.48
C ARG A 103 -1.81 -1.97 10.23
N PHE A 104 -2.21 -2.82 9.29
CA PHE A 104 -3.60 -3.09 8.96
C PHE A 104 -3.91 -4.57 9.08
N HIS A 105 -5.13 -4.84 9.52
CA HIS A 105 -5.75 -6.16 9.46
C HIS A 105 -7.18 -5.99 8.94
N ILE A 106 -7.45 -6.49 7.73
CA ILE A 106 -8.81 -6.58 7.18
C ILE A 106 -9.38 -7.94 7.58
N SER A 107 -10.55 -7.89 8.24
CA SER A 107 -11.20 -9.06 8.85
C SER A 107 -12.46 -9.52 8.12
N ASP A 108 -13.17 -8.61 7.45
CA ASP A 108 -14.42 -8.94 6.74
C ASP A 108 -14.58 -8.02 5.53
N THR A 109 -14.90 -8.66 4.40
CA THR A 109 -15.17 -8.01 3.14
C THR A 109 -16.43 -8.61 2.50
N LYS A 110 -17.33 -7.75 2.04
CA LYS A 110 -18.58 -8.15 1.39
C LYS A 110 -18.80 -7.37 0.11
N GLN A 111 -18.98 -8.07 -1.00
CA GLN A 111 -19.37 -7.44 -2.26
C GLN A 111 -20.83 -6.95 -2.18
N LYS A 112 -21.11 -5.75 -2.67
CA LYS A 112 -22.46 -5.27 -2.89
C LYS A 112 -23.06 -5.97 -4.12
N GLU A 113 -24.30 -6.43 -4.00
CA GLU A 113 -24.96 -7.21 -5.05
C GLU A 113 -25.05 -6.42 -6.37
N GLY A 114 -24.55 -7.03 -7.45
CA GLY A 114 -24.57 -6.44 -8.79
C GLY A 114 -23.63 -5.24 -9.00
N GLU A 115 -22.75 -4.97 -8.03
CA GLU A 115 -21.82 -3.84 -8.07
C GLU A 115 -20.37 -4.32 -7.97
N LEU A 116 -19.46 -3.53 -8.53
CA LEU A 116 -18.01 -3.68 -8.32
C LEU A 116 -17.56 -2.85 -7.10
N GLU A 117 -18.33 -2.92 -6.03
CA GLU A 117 -18.07 -2.22 -4.77
C GLU A 117 -18.16 -3.20 -3.61
N PHE A 118 -17.25 -3.03 -2.65
CA PHE A 118 -17.06 -3.91 -1.50
C PHE A 118 -17.14 -3.09 -0.22
N ILE A 119 -17.86 -3.60 0.77
CA ILE A 119 -17.84 -3.09 2.13
C ILE A 119 -16.72 -3.82 2.87
N ILE A 120 -15.79 -3.05 3.44
CA ILE A 120 -14.61 -3.57 4.14
C ILE A 120 -14.66 -3.14 5.60
N SER A 121 -14.26 -4.04 6.49
CA SER A 121 -14.00 -3.72 7.88
C SER A 121 -12.74 -4.40 8.40
N GLY A 122 -12.12 -3.77 9.38
CA GLY A 122 -10.86 -4.23 9.93
C GLY A 122 -10.37 -3.33 11.06
N LYS A 123 -9.08 -3.44 11.36
CA LYS A 123 -8.41 -2.64 12.37
C LYS A 123 -7.12 -2.04 11.84
N SER A 124 -6.81 -0.82 12.25
CA SER A 124 -5.53 -0.14 12.07
C SER A 124 -4.74 -0.17 13.38
N ASN A 125 -3.41 -0.06 13.32
CA ASN A 125 -2.56 0.04 14.51
C ASN A 125 -1.35 0.95 14.26
N VAL A 126 -1.26 2.03 15.02
CA VAL A 126 -0.10 2.94 15.05
C VAL A 126 0.41 3.04 16.48
N SER A 127 1.64 2.59 16.73
CA SER A 127 2.25 2.59 18.08
C SER A 127 1.37 1.99 19.18
N GLY A 128 0.59 0.95 18.87
CA GLY A 128 -0.32 0.29 19.83
C GLY A 128 -1.68 0.96 19.99
N ASN A 129 -1.93 2.13 19.37
CA ASN A 129 -3.27 2.67 19.24
C ASN A 129 -4.00 1.88 18.14
N ILE A 130 -4.89 0.98 18.56
CA ILE A 130 -5.68 0.13 17.68
C ILE A 130 -7.04 0.77 17.48
N CYS A 131 -7.44 0.95 16.22
CA CYS A 131 -8.74 1.51 15.88
C CYS A 131 -9.48 0.58 14.91
N ASP A 132 -10.77 0.40 15.16
CA ASP A 132 -11.68 -0.23 14.23
C ASP A 132 -11.93 0.71 13.05
N PHE A 133 -12.02 0.16 11.85
CA PHE A 133 -12.47 0.91 10.69
C PHE A 133 -13.51 0.14 9.89
N LYS A 134 -14.34 0.92 9.18
CA LYS A 134 -15.27 0.42 8.18
C LYS A 134 -15.32 1.38 7.00
N GLY A 135 -15.52 0.86 5.80
CA GLY A 135 -15.73 1.70 4.64
C GLY A 135 -16.00 0.91 3.39
N SER A 136 -15.64 1.48 2.24
CA SER A 136 -15.82 0.80 0.97
C SER A 136 -14.62 0.90 0.04
N LEU A 137 -14.59 -0.02 -0.90
CA LEU A 137 -13.63 -0.11 -1.99
C LEU A 137 -14.42 -0.32 -3.28
N LYS A 138 -14.21 0.56 -4.27
CA LYS A 138 -14.92 0.52 -5.55
C LYS A 138 -13.94 0.35 -6.69
N ILE A 139 -14.07 -0.74 -7.43
CA ILE A 139 -13.22 -1.02 -8.59
C ILE A 139 -13.45 0.05 -9.65
N LEU A 140 -12.35 0.57 -10.16
CA LEU A 140 -12.29 1.57 -11.23
C LEU A 140 -11.86 0.93 -12.56
N LYS A 141 -10.83 0.09 -12.51
CA LYS A 141 -10.18 -0.50 -13.69
C LYS A 141 -9.71 -1.91 -13.41
N VAL A 142 -9.78 -2.77 -14.43
CA VAL A 142 -9.15 -4.10 -14.42
C VAL A 142 -8.50 -4.28 -15.78
N PHE A 143 -7.18 -4.41 -15.79
CA PHE A 143 -6.38 -4.58 -16.99
C PHE A 143 -5.88 -6.02 -17.08
N GLU A 144 -6.41 -6.79 -18.02
CA GLU A 144 -5.99 -8.17 -18.28
C GLU A 144 -4.84 -8.19 -19.29
N ILE A 145 -3.74 -8.83 -18.92
CA ILE A 145 -2.52 -8.92 -19.73
C ILE A 145 -2.75 -9.93 -20.85
N THR A 146 -2.63 -9.48 -22.10
CA THR A 146 -2.94 -10.32 -23.27
C THR A 146 -1.75 -11.04 -23.88
N GLU A 147 -0.53 -10.60 -23.57
CA GLU A 147 0.69 -11.14 -24.18
C GLU A 147 1.36 -12.25 -23.34
N ASN A 148 0.80 -12.57 -22.17
CA ASN A 148 1.39 -13.54 -21.24
C ASN A 148 0.69 -14.91 -21.32
N TYR A 149 1.05 -15.71 -22.33
CA TYR A 149 0.42 -17.02 -22.59
C TYR A 149 0.63 -18.05 -21.47
N ASP A 150 1.71 -17.93 -20.69
CA ASP A 150 2.02 -18.86 -19.60
C ASP A 150 1.11 -18.65 -18.37
N PHE A 151 0.48 -17.47 -18.26
CA PHE A 151 -0.37 -17.08 -17.13
C PHE A 151 -1.69 -16.46 -17.64
N PRO A 152 -2.58 -17.27 -18.25
CA PRO A 152 -3.84 -16.78 -18.79
C PRO A 152 -4.71 -16.17 -17.69
N GLY A 153 -5.38 -15.05 -18.01
CA GLY A 153 -6.26 -14.34 -17.09
C GLY A 153 -5.55 -13.47 -16.06
N GLN A 154 -4.23 -13.38 -16.08
CA GLN A 154 -3.49 -12.48 -15.19
C GLN A 154 -3.88 -11.02 -15.47
N ALA A 155 -4.25 -10.29 -14.42
CA ALA A 155 -4.71 -8.92 -14.53
C ALA A 155 -4.31 -8.07 -13.31
N SER A 156 -4.30 -6.76 -13.51
CA SER A 156 -4.18 -5.78 -12.42
C SER A 156 -5.53 -5.10 -12.19
N LEU A 157 -6.01 -5.15 -10.95
CA LEU A 157 -7.23 -4.49 -10.49
C LEU A 157 -6.88 -3.20 -9.76
N PHE A 158 -7.58 -2.12 -10.11
CA PHE A 158 -7.47 -0.82 -9.47
C PHE A 158 -8.82 -0.39 -8.89
N ALA A 159 -8.79 0.14 -7.67
CA ALA A 159 -9.97 0.64 -6.99
C ALA A 159 -9.69 1.96 -6.26
N GLU A 160 -10.74 2.73 -5.99
CA GLU A 160 -10.71 3.75 -4.95
C GLU A 160 -11.18 3.16 -3.63
N TYR A 161 -10.62 3.62 -2.52
CA TYR A 161 -11.06 3.21 -1.20
C TYR A 161 -11.26 4.40 -0.27
N GLU A 162 -12.19 4.25 0.66
CA GLU A 162 -12.41 5.19 1.75
C GLU A 162 -12.82 4.43 3.00
N PHE A 163 -11.95 4.43 4.03
CA PHE A 163 -12.17 3.73 5.30
C PHE A 163 -12.23 4.73 6.45
N TYR A 164 -13.23 4.56 7.30
CA TYR A 164 -13.54 5.44 8.41
C TYR A 164 -13.20 4.72 9.71
N GLU A 165 -12.24 5.25 10.47
CA GLU A 165 -12.01 4.76 11.83
C GLU A 165 -13.20 5.12 12.73
N ASP A 166 -13.47 4.33 13.76
CA ASP A 166 -14.55 4.58 14.72
C ASP A 166 -14.30 5.91 15.45
N SER A 167 -15.17 6.89 15.20
CA SER A 167 -15.08 8.23 15.77
C SER A 167 -15.08 8.29 17.31
N THR A 168 -15.46 7.21 18.00
CA THR A 168 -15.44 7.11 19.46
C THR A 168 -14.07 6.72 20.03
N GLN A 169 -13.15 6.25 19.20
CA GLN A 169 -11.79 5.87 19.59
C GLN A 169 -10.82 7.06 19.55
N ASN A 170 -9.59 6.85 20.03
CA ASN A 170 -8.59 7.91 20.14
C ASN A 170 -7.75 8.01 18.87
N HIS A 171 -7.35 9.25 18.52
CA HIS A 171 -6.45 9.54 17.40
C HIS A 171 -6.92 8.98 16.05
N VAL A 172 -8.21 9.14 15.79
CA VAL A 172 -8.92 8.59 14.63
C VAL A 172 -9.07 9.55 13.45
N GLY A 173 -9.28 8.97 12.28
CA GLY A 173 -9.47 9.68 11.02
C GLY A 173 -10.03 8.82 9.90
N ILE A 174 -9.83 9.31 8.68
CA ILE A 174 -10.28 8.68 7.43
C ILE A 174 -9.06 8.28 6.62
N PHE A 175 -9.01 7.03 6.17
CA PHE A 175 -8.09 6.60 5.12
C PHE A 175 -8.76 6.74 3.76
N LYS A 176 -8.05 7.31 2.78
CA LYS A 176 -8.57 7.45 1.41
C LYS A 176 -7.45 7.36 0.38
N GLY A 177 -7.71 6.68 -0.74
CA GLY A 177 -6.74 6.61 -1.83
C GLY A 177 -7.08 5.60 -2.92
N THR A 178 -6.03 5.07 -3.54
CA THR A 178 -6.09 4.06 -4.60
C THR A 178 -5.57 2.73 -4.08
N PHE A 179 -6.25 1.66 -4.45
CA PHE A 179 -5.84 0.28 -4.24
C PHE A 179 -5.42 -0.36 -5.58
N GLU A 180 -4.33 -1.12 -5.57
CA GLU A 180 -3.91 -2.02 -6.66
C GLU A 180 -3.76 -3.45 -6.14
N CYS A 181 -4.17 -4.42 -6.94
CA CYS A 181 -4.00 -5.84 -6.65
C CYS A 181 -3.80 -6.65 -7.93
N SER A 182 -2.86 -7.59 -7.90
CA SER A 182 -2.72 -8.60 -8.94
C SER A 182 -3.74 -9.71 -8.75
N ILE A 183 -4.45 -10.05 -9.81
CA ILE A 183 -5.52 -11.04 -9.81
C ILE A 183 -5.37 -12.02 -10.97
N VAL A 184 -6.03 -13.18 -10.83
CA VAL A 184 -6.27 -14.12 -11.94
C VAL A 184 -7.76 -14.17 -12.23
N ILE A 185 -8.12 -13.98 -13.49
CA ILE A 185 -9.49 -14.10 -14.02
C ILE A 185 -9.64 -15.49 -14.64
N ASP A 186 -10.46 -16.32 -14.04
CA ASP A 186 -10.87 -17.59 -14.64
C ASP A 186 -12.10 -17.36 -15.52
N HIS A 187 -11.93 -17.37 -16.84
CA HIS A 187 -13.01 -17.16 -17.79
C HIS A 187 -13.97 -18.34 -17.93
N GLU A 188 -13.57 -19.55 -17.53
CA GLU A 188 -14.43 -20.73 -17.57
C GLU A 188 -15.39 -20.72 -16.38
N THR A 189 -14.87 -20.52 -15.17
CA THR A 189 -15.66 -20.52 -13.93
C THR A 189 -16.25 -19.16 -13.59
N LYS A 190 -15.76 -18.09 -14.21
CA LYS A 190 -16.06 -16.69 -13.89
C LYS A 190 -15.71 -16.30 -12.45
N GLU A 191 -14.63 -16.87 -11.93
CA GLU A 191 -14.08 -16.52 -10.62
C GLU A 191 -12.86 -15.61 -10.76
N ILE A 192 -12.70 -14.68 -9.81
CA ILE A 192 -11.54 -13.80 -9.69
C ILE A 192 -10.86 -14.07 -8.36
N LYS A 193 -9.56 -14.33 -8.38
CA LYS A 193 -8.74 -14.67 -7.20
C LYS A 193 -7.49 -13.82 -7.13
N LEU A 194 -6.92 -13.70 -5.94
CA LEU A 194 -5.61 -13.08 -5.75
C LEU A 194 -4.54 -13.84 -6.56
N ASP A 195 -3.67 -13.12 -7.25
CA ASP A 195 -2.48 -13.67 -7.87
C ASP A 195 -1.26 -13.48 -6.94
N GLU A 196 -0.75 -14.58 -6.41
CA GLU A 196 0.44 -14.63 -5.55
C GLU A 196 1.63 -15.32 -6.24
N SER A 197 1.58 -15.49 -7.57
CA SER A 197 2.59 -16.25 -8.32
C SER A 197 4.03 -15.73 -8.14
N PHE A 198 4.16 -14.44 -7.79
CA PHE A 198 5.44 -13.77 -7.57
C PHE A 198 5.74 -13.44 -6.09
N ALA A 199 5.01 -14.02 -5.12
CA ALA A 199 5.14 -13.68 -3.69
C ALA A 199 6.53 -13.92 -3.08
N ILE A 200 7.42 -14.65 -3.77
CA ILE A 200 8.81 -14.91 -3.36
C ILE A 200 9.84 -14.24 -4.28
N ALA A 201 9.39 -13.42 -5.22
CA ALA A 201 10.27 -12.74 -6.16
C ALA A 201 10.82 -11.44 -5.56
N ASP A 202 12.05 -11.11 -5.95
CA ASP A 202 12.66 -9.83 -5.60
C ASP A 202 11.75 -8.67 -6.04
N GLY A 203 11.61 -7.68 -5.15
CA GLY A 203 10.79 -6.50 -5.43
C GLY A 203 9.29 -6.72 -5.27
N TYR A 204 8.83 -7.87 -4.75
CA TYR A 204 7.40 -8.17 -4.63
C TYR A 204 6.62 -7.06 -3.95
N TYR A 205 5.47 -6.73 -4.52
CA TYR A 205 4.45 -5.89 -3.93
C TYR A 205 3.09 -6.43 -4.39
N ASN A 206 2.08 -6.34 -3.54
CA ASN A 206 0.71 -6.66 -3.91
C ASN A 206 -0.27 -6.00 -2.93
N ARG A 207 -1.58 -6.07 -3.22
CA ARG A 207 -2.66 -5.49 -2.41
C ARG A 207 -2.26 -4.12 -1.84
N THR A 208 -1.78 -3.25 -2.71
CA THR A 208 -1.12 -1.99 -2.37
C THR A 208 -2.13 -0.87 -2.28
N TYR A 209 -2.15 -0.18 -1.15
CA TYR A 209 -2.98 0.98 -0.88
C TYR A 209 -2.11 2.23 -0.82
N VAL A 210 -2.31 3.14 -1.76
CA VAL A 210 -1.61 4.43 -1.85
C VAL A 210 -2.60 5.55 -1.59
N GLY A 211 -2.41 6.26 -0.47
CA GLY A 211 -3.35 7.32 -0.12
C GLY A 211 -2.92 8.16 1.07
N THR A 212 -3.92 8.60 1.82
CA THR A 212 -3.76 9.49 2.96
C THR A 212 -4.56 9.02 4.15
N TRP A 213 -4.15 9.49 5.33
CA TRP A 213 -4.96 9.49 6.53
C TRP A 213 -5.27 10.94 6.93
N LYS A 214 -6.54 11.24 7.22
CA LYS A 214 -6.99 12.56 7.64
C LYS A 214 -7.63 12.51 9.01
N SER A 215 -7.06 13.20 9.99
CA SER A 215 -7.59 13.27 11.36
C SER A 215 -9.00 13.87 11.40
N TYR A 216 -9.93 13.24 12.12
CA TYR A 216 -11.25 13.85 12.38
C TYR A 216 -11.14 15.12 13.20
N LYS A 217 -10.31 15.09 14.25
CA LYS A 217 -10.21 16.18 15.23
C LYS A 217 -9.48 17.40 14.68
N SER A 218 -8.34 17.19 14.04
CA SER A 218 -7.45 18.28 13.61
C SER A 218 -7.55 18.63 12.13
N GLY A 219 -8.13 17.76 11.30
CA GLY A 219 -8.09 17.88 9.85
C GLY A 219 -6.71 17.65 9.23
N THR A 220 -5.68 17.34 10.04
CA THR A 220 -4.32 17.06 9.57
C THR A 220 -4.33 15.90 8.58
N LEU A 221 -3.73 16.13 7.42
CA LEU A 221 -3.54 15.14 6.37
C LEU A 221 -2.13 14.55 6.45
N LYS A 222 -2.03 13.22 6.39
CA LYS A 222 -0.77 12.49 6.38
C LYS A 222 -0.71 11.56 5.18
N LYS A 223 0.48 11.39 4.60
CA LYS A 223 0.78 10.25 3.71
C LYS A 223 0.44 8.96 4.43
N CYS A 224 -0.23 8.02 3.77
CA CYS A 224 -0.52 6.71 4.32
C CYS A 224 -0.46 5.67 3.19
N ILE A 225 0.58 4.85 3.18
CA ILE A 225 0.82 3.84 2.15
C ILE A 225 1.08 2.51 2.83
N TRP A 226 0.38 1.46 2.43
CA TRP A 226 0.47 0.13 3.03
C TRP A 226 0.11 -0.95 2.02
N GLY A 227 0.49 -2.19 2.28
CA GLY A 227 0.16 -3.31 1.40
C GLY A 227 0.98 -4.54 1.74
N ASP A 228 1.04 -5.45 0.77
CA ASP A 228 1.93 -6.60 0.86
C ASP A 228 3.34 -6.18 0.45
N TYR A 229 4.25 -6.39 1.38
CA TYR A 229 5.68 -6.27 1.18
C TYR A 229 6.18 -4.86 0.79
N ARG A 230 6.70 -4.64 -0.42
CA ARG A 230 7.27 -3.34 -0.80
C ARG A 230 6.20 -2.28 -1.02
N LEU A 231 6.57 -1.02 -0.75
CA LEU A 231 5.67 0.12 -0.78
C LEU A 231 6.16 1.19 -1.78
N PRO A 232 5.27 1.74 -2.62
CA PRO A 232 5.61 2.80 -3.55
C PRO A 232 5.79 4.15 -2.84
N PHE A 233 6.43 5.10 -3.53
CA PHE A 233 6.65 6.47 -3.07
C PHE A 233 7.30 6.56 -1.68
N THR A 234 8.20 5.63 -1.41
CA THR A 234 8.93 5.52 -0.14
C THR A 234 10.21 6.35 -0.11
N PHE A 235 10.72 6.80 -1.27
CA PHE A 235 11.93 7.64 -1.37
C PHE A 235 13.11 6.96 -0.66
N ASP A 236 13.78 7.59 0.30
CA ASP A 236 14.92 6.99 0.98
C ASP A 236 14.55 6.05 2.15
N PHE A 237 13.27 5.68 2.28
CA PHE A 237 12.80 4.75 3.31
C PHE A 237 13.18 3.30 3.04
N ASP A 238 13.05 2.81 1.81
CA ASP A 238 13.41 1.44 1.44
C ASP A 238 14.76 1.44 0.70
N GLY A 239 15.79 0.89 1.35
CA GLY A 239 17.15 0.80 0.83
C GLY A 239 17.54 -0.58 0.34
N GLY A 240 16.58 -1.50 0.19
CA GLY A 240 16.87 -2.89 -0.17
C GLY A 240 16.98 -3.11 -1.68
N ASP A 241 17.82 -4.08 -2.08
CA ASP A 241 18.06 -4.43 -3.49
C ASP A 241 17.03 -5.44 -4.05
N GLY A 242 16.60 -6.41 -3.23
CA GLY A 242 15.50 -7.35 -3.56
C GLY A 242 14.37 -7.30 -2.54
N GLU A 243 14.71 -7.36 -1.26
CA GLU A 243 13.80 -7.36 -0.12
C GLU A 243 13.60 -5.96 0.47
N MET A 244 12.46 -5.64 1.10
CA MET A 244 12.27 -4.31 1.71
C MET A 244 13.21 -4.15 2.92
N MET A 245 14.07 -3.13 2.88
CA MET A 245 15.00 -2.83 3.97
C MET A 245 14.78 -1.41 4.47
N VAL A 246 14.20 -1.29 5.67
CA VAL A 246 13.93 0.01 6.29
C VAL A 246 15.24 0.72 6.58
N ASN A 247 15.39 1.95 6.08
CA ASN A 247 16.52 2.80 6.36
C ASN A 247 16.68 3.02 7.87
N GLU A 248 17.92 2.93 8.36
CA GLU A 248 18.26 3.01 9.79
C GLU A 248 17.63 4.22 10.49
N LYS A 249 17.53 5.36 9.81
CA LYS A 249 16.93 6.60 10.35
C LYS A 249 15.45 6.50 10.72
N TYR A 250 14.75 5.47 10.21
CA TYR A 250 13.32 5.25 10.46
C TYR A 250 13.05 4.03 11.34
N ILE A 251 14.06 3.26 11.72
CA ILE A 251 13.88 2.03 12.51
C ILE A 251 13.14 2.29 13.82
N GLU A 252 13.51 3.37 14.52
CA GLU A 252 12.88 3.76 15.78
C GLU A 252 11.43 4.24 15.63
N ASN A 253 10.96 4.50 14.40
CA ASN A 253 9.59 4.92 14.12
C ASN A 253 8.60 3.74 14.05
N GLY A 254 8.90 2.65 14.75
CA GLY A 254 8.05 1.46 14.91
C GLY A 254 8.47 0.25 14.07
N TRP A 255 9.61 0.31 13.39
CA TRP A 255 10.07 -0.73 12.47
C TRP A 255 11.05 -1.73 13.07
N THR A 256 11.48 -1.57 14.32
CA THR A 256 12.42 -2.47 15.01
C THR A 256 12.04 -3.95 14.86
N THR A 257 10.80 -4.32 15.21
CA THR A 257 10.35 -5.73 15.18
C THR A 257 10.11 -6.29 13.78
N PHE A 258 9.96 -5.39 12.79
CA PHE A 258 9.89 -5.77 11.38
C PHE A 258 11.29 -6.15 10.88
N GLY A 259 12.28 -5.29 11.13
CA GLY A 259 13.65 -5.47 10.63
C GLY A 259 14.38 -6.65 11.27
N ASP A 260 14.14 -6.94 12.55
CA ASP A 260 14.76 -8.08 13.24
C ASP A 260 13.93 -9.39 13.15
N GLY A 261 12.73 -9.33 12.56
CA GLY A 261 11.80 -10.47 12.45
C GLY A 261 11.24 -10.99 13.78
N SER A 262 11.46 -10.29 14.89
CA SER A 262 11.09 -10.74 16.24
C SER A 262 9.59 -10.84 16.45
N GLU A 263 8.78 -10.24 15.58
CA GLU A 263 7.31 -10.36 15.61
C GLU A 263 6.79 -11.69 15.05
N TYR A 264 7.64 -12.50 14.39
CA TYR A 264 7.28 -13.79 13.81
C TYR A 264 7.89 -14.98 14.57
N GLU A 265 7.10 -16.05 14.65
CA GLU A 265 7.53 -17.40 15.01
C GLU A 265 7.70 -18.23 13.75
N TYR A 266 8.88 -18.83 13.60
CA TYR A 266 9.17 -19.75 12.51
C TYR A 266 8.96 -21.18 13.01
N SER A 267 7.74 -21.70 12.86
CA SER A 267 7.44 -23.10 13.14
C SER A 267 6.85 -23.76 11.89
N LYS A 268 7.32 -24.98 11.57
CA LYS A 268 6.82 -25.77 10.42
C LYS A 268 6.91 -25.06 9.05
N GLY A 269 7.97 -24.27 8.83
CA GLY A 269 8.30 -23.72 7.52
C GLY A 269 7.44 -22.52 7.05
N LYS A 270 6.56 -21.98 7.89
CA LYS A 270 5.83 -20.72 7.59
C LYS A 270 5.96 -19.74 8.75
N PRO A 271 6.27 -18.45 8.50
CA PRO A 271 6.27 -17.44 9.55
C PRO A 271 4.84 -17.22 10.04
N ARG A 272 4.67 -17.19 11.36
CA ARG A 272 3.39 -16.87 12.01
C ARG A 272 3.58 -15.67 12.92
N LEU A 273 2.68 -14.71 12.88
CA LEU A 273 2.73 -13.56 13.77
C LEU A 273 2.50 -14.01 15.23
N LYS A 274 3.43 -13.68 16.13
CA LYS A 274 3.37 -14.05 17.56
C LYS A 274 2.16 -13.44 18.26
N ASN A 275 1.88 -12.18 17.95
CA ASN A 275 0.81 -11.42 18.56
C ASN A 275 -0.12 -10.86 17.47
N GLN A 276 -1.31 -11.45 17.40
CA GLN A 276 -2.38 -10.99 16.53
C GLN A 276 -3.11 -9.85 17.24
N TRP A 277 -2.52 -8.66 17.19
CA TRP A 277 -2.97 -7.45 17.89
C TRP A 277 -4.41 -7.03 17.56
N TRP A 278 -5.02 -7.61 16.55
CA TRP A 278 -6.41 -7.40 16.15
C TRP A 278 -7.42 -8.30 16.87
N LYS A 279 -6.94 -9.30 17.63
CA LYS A 279 -7.78 -10.24 18.40
C LYS A 279 -8.09 -9.72 19.80
#